data_AF-A0A150HMZ9-F1
#
_entry.id   AF-A0A150HMZ9-F1
#
_cell.length_a   1.000
_cell.length_b   1.000
_cell.length_c   1.000
_cell.angle_alpha   90.00
_cell.angle_beta   90.00
_cell.angle_gamma   90.00
#
_symmetry.space_group_name_H-M   'P 1'
#
loop_
_entity.id
_entity.type
_entity.pdbx_description
1 polymer ?
#
loop_
_entity_poly.entity_id
_entity_poly.type
_entity_poly.pdbx_seq_one_letter_code
_entity_poly.pdbx_strand_id
1 'polypeptide(L)'
;MNQLEQAKIATDLLNALSPMFIYVFMSGVVFGVFFFGRLVDSIDRLGVRLRRPKRIKAARDFGENGDFEYLYLFKGRYYCLGEFQQLKQAAKKTMRQKLNG
;
A
#
# COMPACT_ATOMS: atom_id res chain seq x y z
N MET A 1 -54.95 -20.37 -7.27
CA MET A 1 -53.50 -20.68 -7.24
C MET A 1 -53.34 -21.84 -6.28
N ASN A 2 -52.98 -23.02 -6.78
CA ASN A 2 -52.96 -24.24 -5.96
C ASN A 2 -51.74 -24.22 -5.04
N GLN A 3 -51.86 -24.77 -3.82
CA GLN A 3 -50.72 -24.90 -2.88
C GLN A 3 -49.52 -25.63 -3.52
N LEU A 4 -49.81 -26.53 -4.46
CA LEU A 4 -48.83 -27.28 -5.23
C LEU A 4 -48.01 -26.38 -6.18
N GLU A 5 -48.61 -25.34 -6.76
CA GLU A 5 -47.91 -24.37 -7.61
C GLU A 5 -47.04 -23.43 -6.78
N GLN A 6 -47.52 -22.99 -5.61
CA GLN A 6 -46.73 -22.17 -4.69
C GLN A 6 -45.51 -22.93 -4.14
N ALA A 7 -45.68 -24.21 -3.80
CA ALA A 7 -44.57 -25.05 -3.35
C ALA A 7 -43.51 -25.26 -4.44
N LYS A 8 -43.94 -25.40 -5.70
CA LYS A 8 -43.06 -25.56 -6.87
C LYS A 8 -42.25 -24.29 -7.16
N ILE A 9 -42.92 -23.13 -7.11
CA ILE A 9 -42.26 -21.83 -7.27
C ILE A 9 -41.24 -21.59 -6.14
N ALA A 10 -41.59 -21.91 -4.89
CA ALA A 10 -40.69 -21.74 -3.75
C ALA A 10 -39.46 -22.66 -3.84
N THR A 11 -39.62 -23.90 -4.28
CA THR A 11 -38.50 -24.85 -4.47
C THR A 11 -37.60 -24.47 -5.64
N ASP A 12 -38.17 -24.01 -6.77
CA ASP A 12 -37.38 -23.50 -7.89
C ASP A 12 -36.62 -22.22 -7.51
N LEU A 13 -37.22 -21.33 -6.72
CA LEU A 13 -36.54 -20.13 -6.22
C LEU A 13 -35.36 -20.48 -5.29
N LEU A 14 -35.56 -21.44 -4.38
CA LEU A 14 -34.52 -21.95 -3.48
C LEU A 14 -33.37 -22.63 -4.24
N ASN A 15 -33.71 -23.41 -5.27
CA ASN A 15 -32.73 -24.05 -6.15
C ASN A 15 -31.99 -23.06 -7.06
N ALA A 16 -32.57 -21.89 -7.35
CA ALA A 16 -31.91 -20.80 -8.07
C ALA A 16 -31.07 -19.91 -7.14
N LEU A 17 -31.44 -19.81 -5.85
CA LEU A 17 -30.70 -19.05 -4.84
C LEU A 17 -29.43 -19.77 -4.37
N SER A 18 -29.46 -21.10 -4.26
CA SER A 18 -28.31 -21.87 -3.77
C SER A 18 -27.05 -21.74 -4.66
N PRO A 19 -27.13 -21.76 -6.00
CA PRO A 19 -25.96 -21.59 -6.87
C PRO A 19 -25.47 -20.15 -6.88
N MET A 20 -26.37 -19.16 -6.85
CA MET A 20 -26.00 -17.75 -6.74
C MET A 20 -25.26 -17.46 -5.44
N PHE A 21 -25.72 -18.05 -4.32
CA PHE A 21 -25.04 -17.90 -3.04
C PHE A 21 -23.64 -18.49 -3.08
N ILE A 22 -23.46 -19.67 -3.68
CA ILE A 22 -22.15 -20.29 -3.88
C ILE A 22 -21.25 -19.39 -4.74
N TYR A 23 -21.76 -18.82 -5.83
CA TYR A 23 -21.00 -17.89 -6.68
C TYR A 23 -20.57 -16.63 -5.93
N VAL A 24 -21.48 -16.00 -5.17
CA VAL A 24 -21.17 -14.82 -4.36
C VAL A 24 -20.15 -15.16 -3.26
N PHE A 25 -20.29 -16.32 -2.62
CA PHE A 25 -19.34 -16.78 -1.61
C PHE A 25 -17.96 -17.02 -2.22
N MET A 26 -17.87 -17.75 -3.33
CA MET A 26 -16.60 -18.05 -3.99
C MET A 26 -15.93 -16.79 -4.55
N SER A 27 -16.71 -15.90 -5.19
CA SER A 27 -16.18 -14.59 -5.63
C SER A 27 -15.73 -13.72 -4.47
N GLY A 28 -16.45 -13.74 -3.34
CA GLY A 28 -16.05 -13.06 -2.11
C GLY A 28 -14.74 -13.60 -1.53
N VAL A 29 -14.54 -14.92 -1.54
CA VAL A 29 -13.28 -15.56 -1.13
C VAL A 29 -12.13 -15.14 -2.05
N VAL A 30 -12.32 -15.22 -3.37
CA VAL A 30 -11.30 -14.81 -4.34
C VAL A 30 -10.96 -13.33 -4.18
N PHE A 31 -11.97 -12.47 -4.17
CA PHE A 31 -11.79 -11.03 -4.00
C PHE A 31 -11.12 -10.71 -2.67
N GLY A 32 -11.53 -11.38 -1.60
CA GLY A 32 -10.92 -11.26 -0.28
C GLY A 32 -9.43 -11.61 -0.31
N VAL A 33 -9.04 -12.77 -0.83
CA VAL A 33 -7.63 -13.19 -0.89
C VAL A 33 -6.79 -12.18 -1.67
N PHE A 34 -7.24 -11.73 -2.85
CA PHE A 34 -6.50 -10.76 -3.65
C PHE A 34 -6.44 -9.37 -2.99
N PHE A 35 -7.53 -8.92 -2.40
CA PHE A 35 -7.61 -7.63 -1.74
C PHE A 35 -6.76 -7.59 -0.47
N PHE A 36 -6.93 -8.58 0.42
CA PHE A 36 -6.17 -8.67 1.67
C PHE A 36 -4.69 -8.92 1.43
N GLY A 37 -4.31 -9.74 0.44
CA GLY A 37 -2.90 -9.90 0.06
C GLY A 37 -2.26 -8.56 -0.33
N ARG A 38 -2.92 -7.80 -1.21
CA ARG A 38 -2.44 -6.46 -1.59
C ARG A 38 -2.45 -5.46 -0.44
N LEU A 39 -3.42 -5.57 0.46
CA LEU A 39 -3.54 -4.69 1.62
C LEU A 39 -2.38 -4.95 2.60
N VAL A 40 -2.06 -6.22 2.88
CA VAL A 40 -0.91 -6.60 3.70
C VAL A 40 0.41 -6.11 3.08
N ASP A 41 0.62 -6.32 1.78
CA ASP A 41 1.81 -5.82 1.07
C ASP A 41 1.93 -4.29 1.17
N SER A 42 0.81 -3.59 1.08
CA SER A 42 0.76 -2.13 1.17
C SER A 42 1.10 -1.66 2.59
N ILE A 43 0.56 -2.34 3.61
CA ILE A 43 0.87 -2.07 5.02
C ILE A 43 2.34 -2.35 5.30
N ASP A 44 2.89 -3.45 4.81
CA ASP A 44 4.29 -3.78 5.05
C ASP A 44 5.25 -2.75 4.42
N ARG A 45 4.95 -2.31 3.20
CA ARG A 45 5.69 -1.19 2.55
C ARG A 45 5.60 0.11 3.35
N LEU A 46 4.43 0.42 3.92
CA LEU A 46 4.25 1.59 4.80
C LEU A 46 5.03 1.42 6.11
N GLY A 47 5.01 0.22 6.69
CA GLY A 47 5.76 -0.14 7.90
C GLY A 47 7.27 0.02 7.71
N VAL A 48 7.82 -0.48 6.61
CA VAL A 48 9.24 -0.30 6.25
C VAL A 48 9.59 1.19 6.10
N ARG A 49 8.68 1.99 5.54
CA ARG A 49 8.88 3.44 5.41
C ARG A 49 8.81 4.17 6.75
N LEU A 50 7.96 3.73 7.67
CA LEU A 50 7.78 4.32 9.01
C LEU A 50 8.89 3.93 9.98
N ARG A 51 9.45 2.71 9.86
CA ARG A 51 10.53 2.22 10.73
C ARG A 51 11.90 2.82 10.41
N ARG A 52 12.06 3.47 9.25
CA ARG A 52 13.35 4.08 8.88
C ARG A 52 13.51 5.45 9.55
N PRO A 53 14.57 5.66 10.35
CA PRO A 53 14.83 6.96 10.95
C PRO A 53 15.04 8.03 9.88
N LYS A 54 14.50 9.23 10.10
CA LYS A 54 14.64 10.35 9.15
C LYS A 54 16.11 10.78 8.96
N ARG A 55 16.95 10.51 9.95
CA ARG A 55 18.37 10.87 9.99
C ARG A 55 19.15 9.77 10.68
N ILE A 56 20.28 9.38 10.11
CA ILE A 56 21.23 8.45 10.73
C ILE A 56 22.59 9.14 10.87
N LYS A 57 23.35 8.76 11.90
CA LYS A 57 24.76 9.13 12.02
C LYS A 57 25.56 8.06 11.30
N ALA A 58 26.32 8.44 10.28
CA ALA A 58 27.28 7.55 9.64
C ALA A 58 28.67 7.97 10.10
N ALA A 59 29.44 7.02 10.63
CA ALA A 59 30.87 7.23 10.82
C ALA A 59 31.51 7.29 9.43
N ARG A 60 32.19 8.39 9.11
CA ARG A 60 33.08 8.47 7.96
C ARG A 60 34.50 8.52 8.50
N ASP A 61 35.39 7.74 7.90
CA ASP A 61 36.83 7.85 8.15
C ASP A 61 37.35 9.11 7.47
N PHE A 62 37.11 10.28 8.07
CA PHE A 62 37.80 11.52 7.74
C PHE A 62 38.99 11.72 8.71
N GLY A 63 39.94 10.79 8.72
CA GLY A 63 41.19 10.95 9.49
C GLY A 63 41.00 11.14 11.01
N GLU A 64 42.04 11.67 11.69
CA GLU A 64 42.24 11.63 13.16
C GLU A 64 41.18 12.33 14.03
N ASN A 65 40.18 13.01 13.44
CA ASN A 65 39.07 13.58 14.19
C ASN A 65 37.79 12.84 13.82
N GLY A 66 37.21 12.14 14.79
CA GLY A 66 35.99 11.33 14.64
C GLY A 66 34.77 12.18 14.26
N ASP A 67 34.71 12.62 13.01
CA ASP A 67 33.65 13.43 12.46
C ASP A 67 32.60 12.53 11.82
N PHE A 68 31.54 12.28 12.58
CA PHE A 68 30.34 11.62 12.07
C PHE A 68 29.59 12.57 11.13
N GLU A 69 29.11 12.05 10.00
CA GLU A 69 28.22 12.81 9.12
C GLU A 69 26.76 12.38 9.34
N TYR A 70 25.86 13.35 9.37
CA TYR A 70 24.43 13.06 9.35
C TYR A 70 23.94 12.78 7.93
N LEU A 71 23.38 11.59 7.73
CA LEU A 71 22.68 11.26 6.49
C LEU A 71 21.17 11.43 6.66
N TYR A 72 20.52 11.97 5.65
CA TYR A 72 19.10 12.33 5.65
C TYR A 72 18.32 11.42 4.70
N LEU A 73 17.21 10.87 5.18
CA LEU A 73 16.36 9.98 4.40
C LEU A 73 15.54 10.77 3.37
N PHE A 74 15.70 10.44 2.09
CA PHE A 74 14.86 10.95 1.00
C PHE A 74 14.48 9.83 0.05
N LYS A 75 13.17 9.66 -0.21
CA LYS A 75 12.63 8.61 -1.11
C LYS A 75 13.23 7.19 -0.90
N GLY A 76 13.46 6.81 0.37
CA GLY A 76 13.93 5.46 0.72
C GLY A 76 15.45 5.25 0.71
N ARG A 77 16.24 6.29 0.41
CA ARG A 77 17.71 6.26 0.47
C ARG A 77 18.24 7.39 1.35
N TYR A 78 19.44 7.20 1.91
CA TYR A 78 20.10 8.20 2.75
C TYR A 78 21.11 8.98 1.93
N TYR A 79 21.13 10.30 2.12
CA TYR A 79 21.98 11.23 1.39
C TYR A 79 22.68 12.19 2.33
N CYS A 80 23.82 12.72 1.92
CA CYS A 80 24.50 13.81 2.62
C CYS A 80 23.64 15.08 2.60
N LEU A 81 23.92 16.04 3.49
CA LEU A 81 23.10 17.25 3.63
C LEU A 81 22.95 18.02 2.31
N GLY A 82 24.05 18.19 1.56
CA GLY A 82 24.04 18.92 0.29
C GLY A 82 23.15 18.26 -0.77
N GLU A 83 23.32 16.95 -0.96
CA GLU A 83 22.50 16.15 -1.88
C GLU A 83 21.02 16.17 -1.49
N PHE A 84 20.74 16.03 -0.20
CA PHE A 84 19.37 16.09 0.33
C PHE A 84 18.69 17.43 0.00
N GLN A 85 19.39 18.55 0.15
CA GLN A 85 18.87 19.87 -0.18
C GLN A 85 18.56 20.02 -1.67
N GLN A 86 19.47 19.57 -2.54
CA GLN A 86 19.26 19.59 -3.99
C GLN A 86 18.03 18.76 -4.40
N LEU A 87 17.92 17.54 -3.87
CA LEU A 87 16.78 16.65 -4.13
C LEU A 87 15.45 17.25 -3.66
N LYS A 88 15.46 17.92 -2.50
CA LYS A 88 14.27 18.60 -1.95
C LYS A 88 13.85 19.78 -2.82
N GLN A 89 14.80 20.58 -3.32
CA GLN A 89 14.52 21.70 -4.22
C GLN A 89 13.98 21.21 -5.57
N ALA A 90 14.60 20.18 -6.16
CA ALA A 90 14.14 19.58 -7.40
C ALA A 90 12.69 19.07 -7.27
N ALA A 91 12.39 18.33 -6.20
CA ALA A 91 11.03 17.84 -5.95
C ALA A 91 10.00 18.96 -5.77
N LYS A 92 10.38 20.05 -5.09
CA LYS A 92 9.51 21.24 -4.93
C LYS A 92 9.23 21.91 -6.28
N LYS A 93 10.25 21.99 -7.16
CA LYS A 93 10.09 22.54 -8.52
C LYS A 93 9.15 21.69 -9.36
N THR A 94 9.33 20.36 -9.36
CA THR A 94 8.44 19.42 -10.08
C THR A 94 7.00 19.52 -9.59
N MET A 95 6.76 19.62 -8.27
CA MET A 95 5.40 19.78 -7.74
C MET A 95 4.75 21.10 -8.18
N ARG A 96 5.51 22.21 -8.16
CA ARG A 96 5.01 23.51 -8.66
C ARG A 96 4.65 23.46 -10.15
N GLN A 97 5.44 22.79 -10.96
CA GLN A 97 5.15 22.63 -12.39
C GLN A 97 3.87 21.84 -12.64
N LYS A 98 3.60 20.78 -11.86
CA LYS A 98 2.35 19.99 -11.95
C LYS A 98 1.09 20.70 -11.45
N LEU A 99 1.24 21.77 -10.66
CA LEU A 99 0.10 22.55 -10.15
C LEU A 99 -0.29 23.70 -11.08
N ASN A 100 0.65 24.15 -11.92
CA ASN A 100 0.47 25.29 -12.81
C ASN A 100 0.29 24.89 -14.28
N GLY A 101 0.28 23.60 -14.60
CA GLY A 101 0.02 23.06 -15.94
C GLY A 101 -1.05 21.99 -15.86
#